data_AF-A0A8S0PRD1-F1
#
_entry.id   AF-A0A8S0PRD1-F1
#
_cell.length_a   1.000
_cell.length_b   1.000
_cell.length_c   1.000
_cell.angle_alpha   90.00
_cell.angle_beta   90.00
_cell.angle_gamma   90.00
#
_symmetry.space_group_name_H-M   'P 1'
#
loop_
_entity.id
_entity.type
_entity.pdbx_description
1 polymer ?
#
loop_
_entity_poly.entity_id
_entity_poly.type
_entity_poly.pdbx_seq_one_letter_code
_entity_poly.pdbx_strand_id
1 'polypeptide(L)'
;MEKPQKQNNKSKRRSNGGEEEEVRVVKKRINTGPDPPPSLPEEFKDAIQELANGRSISQEILVVQKGLYKSDTEPQQSRLSIPLNSVVGEFLKDEEKVHLLKRFNGKLEHISVPIIDPLLIRDKVDLRRWPMKKSNGKESVSYMLTGN
;
A
#
# COMPACT_ATOMS: atom_id res chain seq x y z
N MET A 1 37.87 36.61 9.99
CA MET A 1 37.70 35.42 10.84
C MET A 1 36.68 35.78 11.90
N GLU A 2 35.50 35.15 11.90
CA GLU A 2 34.81 34.55 13.07
C GLU A 2 33.41 34.12 12.61
N LYS A 3 33.09 32.84 12.78
CA LYS A 3 31.76 32.27 12.52
C LYS A 3 31.03 32.15 13.85
N PRO A 4 29.77 32.61 14.00
CA PRO A 4 28.97 32.20 15.14
C PRO A 4 28.47 30.77 14.96
N GLN A 5 28.56 30.01 16.05
CA GLN A 5 28.37 28.57 16.16
C GLN A 5 26.89 28.15 16.14
N LYS A 6 26.66 26.95 15.58
CA LYS A 6 25.46 26.12 15.70
C LYS A 6 25.13 25.86 17.18
N GLN A 7 23.90 26.15 17.60
CA GLN A 7 23.34 25.59 18.83
C GLN A 7 22.65 24.25 18.52
N ASN A 8 23.34 23.18 18.92
CA ASN A 8 22.85 21.80 18.97
C ASN A 8 21.96 21.62 20.21
N ASN A 9 20.65 21.53 20.03
CA ASN A 9 19.77 21.07 21.11
C ASN A 9 19.77 19.53 21.16
N LYS A 10 20.79 18.97 21.82
CA LYS A 10 20.77 17.59 22.33
C LYS A 10 19.76 17.52 23.48
N SER A 11 18.54 17.09 23.20
CA SER A 11 17.59 16.79 24.28
C SER A 11 17.91 15.43 24.92
N LYS A 12 18.05 15.49 26.24
CA LYS A 12 18.54 14.48 27.19
C LYS A 12 17.53 13.33 27.33
N ARG A 13 17.98 12.08 27.15
CA ARG A 13 17.22 10.88 27.54
C ARG A 13 17.19 10.79 29.06
N ARG A 14 16.00 10.74 29.67
CA ARG A 14 15.80 10.25 31.04
C ARG A 14 15.17 8.86 30.94
N SER A 15 15.87 7.87 31.44
CA SER A 15 15.36 6.54 31.74
C SER A 15 14.56 6.60 33.02
N ASN A 16 13.33 6.08 33.01
CA ASN A 16 12.70 5.54 34.20
C ASN A 16 11.86 4.33 33.77
N GLY A 17 12.17 3.19 34.37
CA GLY A 17 11.36 1.99 34.27
C GLY A 17 10.11 2.15 35.13
N GLY A 18 8.99 1.76 34.56
CA GLY A 18 7.69 1.62 35.19
C GLY A 18 6.86 0.81 34.21
N GLU A 19 6.27 -0.28 34.70
CA GLU A 19 5.43 -1.18 33.93
C GLU A 19 4.17 -0.41 33.50
N GLU A 20 4.16 0.05 32.26
CA GLU A 20 2.99 0.70 31.66
C GLU A 20 2.41 -0.28 30.65
N GLU A 21 1.21 -0.78 30.94
CA GLU A 21 0.34 -1.43 29.95
C GLU A 21 0.47 -0.68 28.63
N GLU A 22 0.89 -1.38 27.58
CA GLU A 22 0.95 -0.82 26.23
C GLU A 22 -0.50 -0.56 25.78
N VAL A 23 -1.04 0.59 26.19
CA VAL A 23 -2.23 1.18 25.59
C VAL A 23 -1.85 1.37 24.13
N ARG A 24 -2.25 0.41 23.29
CA ARG A 24 -2.12 0.49 21.84
C ARG A 24 -2.78 1.80 21.45
N VAL A 25 -1.98 2.84 21.24
CA VAL A 25 -2.44 4.10 20.68
C VAL A 25 -2.95 3.74 19.30
N VAL A 26 -4.27 3.55 19.20
CA VAL A 26 -4.97 3.39 17.94
C VAL A 26 -4.74 4.70 17.21
N LYS A 27 -3.69 4.75 16.38
CA LYS A 27 -3.50 5.83 15.43
C LYS A 27 -4.77 5.87 14.60
N LYS A 28 -5.63 6.87 14.84
CA LYS A 28 -6.81 7.14 14.02
C LYS A 28 -6.37 7.06 12.57
N ARG A 29 -6.91 6.10 11.82
CA ARG A 29 -6.63 5.95 10.40
C ARG A 29 -7.31 7.13 9.71
N ILE A 30 -6.56 8.20 9.49
CA ILE A 30 -7.06 9.38 8.81
C ILE A 30 -7.35 8.95 7.36
N ASN A 31 -8.56 9.21 6.86
CA ASN A 31 -9.01 8.95 5.48
C ASN A 31 -9.24 7.48 5.08
N THR A 32 -9.97 6.69 5.86
CA THR A 32 -10.33 5.30 5.47
C THR A 32 -11.71 5.18 4.84
N GLY A 33 -12.33 6.24 4.34
CA GLY A 33 -13.69 6.20 3.75
C GLY A 33 -14.80 5.83 4.75
N PRO A 34 -16.02 5.55 4.28
CA PRO A 34 -17.15 5.16 5.15
C PRO A 34 -16.95 3.77 5.78
N ASP A 35 -17.54 3.59 6.96
CA ASP A 35 -17.56 2.33 7.74
C ASP A 35 -19.03 2.01 8.11
N PRO A 36 -19.64 0.92 7.59
CA PRO A 36 -19.00 -0.11 6.76
C PRO A 36 -18.65 0.39 5.35
N PRO A 37 -17.66 -0.23 4.68
CA PRO A 37 -17.37 0.04 3.28
C PRO A 37 -18.60 -0.20 2.39
N PRO A 38 -18.78 0.58 1.31
CA PRO A 38 -19.89 0.38 0.40
C PRO A 38 -19.71 -0.94 -0.36
N SER A 39 -20.82 -1.56 -0.77
CA SER A 39 -20.79 -2.68 -1.70
C SER A 39 -20.21 -2.26 -3.05
N LEU A 40 -19.55 -3.18 -3.75
CA LEU A 40 -19.10 -2.94 -5.12
C LEU A 40 -20.31 -2.68 -6.02
N PRO A 41 -20.34 -1.58 -6.83
CA PRO A 41 -21.45 -1.31 -7.73
C PRO A 41 -21.60 -2.41 -8.78
N GLU A 42 -22.84 -2.61 -9.27
CA GLU A 42 -23.16 -3.72 -10.17
C GLU A 42 -22.39 -3.65 -11.49
N GLU A 43 -22.17 -2.45 -12.04
CA GLU A 43 -21.43 -2.30 -13.30
C GLU A 43 -19.98 -2.81 -13.20
N PHE A 44 -19.38 -2.70 -12.01
CA PHE A 44 -18.04 -3.25 -11.76
C PHE A 44 -18.07 -4.77 -11.60
N LYS A 45 -19.12 -5.34 -11.01
CA LYS A 45 -19.27 -6.80 -10.93
C LYS A 45 -19.41 -7.42 -12.32
N ASP A 46 -20.24 -6.82 -13.17
CA ASP A 46 -20.40 -7.23 -14.56
C ASP A 46 -19.06 -7.16 -15.31
N ALA A 47 -18.31 -6.07 -15.12
CA ALA A 47 -17.00 -5.91 -15.73
C ALA A 47 -15.97 -6.96 -15.24
N ILE A 48 -15.99 -7.34 -13.96
CA ILE A 48 -15.14 -8.42 -13.42
C ILE A 48 -15.58 -9.78 -14.01
N GLN A 49 -16.89 -10.02 -14.13
CA GLN A 49 -17.43 -11.26 -14.70
C GLN A 49 -17.05 -11.43 -16.18
N GLU A 50 -17.07 -10.35 -16.97
CA GLU A 50 -16.56 -10.34 -18.33
C GLU A 50 -15.05 -10.65 -18.37
N LEU A 51 -14.24 -10.02 -17.50
CA LEU A 51 -12.80 -10.30 -17.40
C LEU A 51 -12.50 -11.74 -16.99
N ALA A 52 -13.36 -12.36 -16.18
CA ALA A 52 -13.21 -13.76 -15.79
C ALA A 52 -13.35 -14.72 -16.99
N ASN A 53 -14.01 -14.28 -18.07
CA ASN A 53 -14.17 -15.00 -19.34
C ASN A 53 -14.67 -16.44 -19.14
N GLY A 54 -15.78 -16.59 -18.41
CA GLY A 54 -16.42 -17.88 -18.11
C GLY A 54 -15.82 -18.64 -16.92
N ARG A 55 -14.78 -18.11 -16.26
CA ARG A 55 -14.30 -18.63 -14.98
C ARG A 55 -15.21 -18.19 -13.83
N SER A 56 -15.34 -19.02 -12.80
CA SER A 56 -16.05 -18.65 -11.59
C SER A 56 -15.22 -17.65 -10.76
N ILE A 57 -15.85 -16.55 -10.35
CA ILE A 57 -15.28 -15.63 -9.36
C ILE A 57 -15.45 -16.27 -7.99
N SER A 58 -14.35 -16.55 -7.30
CA SER A 58 -14.40 -17.22 -5.98
C SER A 58 -14.77 -16.24 -4.86
N GLN A 59 -14.30 -14.99 -4.94
CA GLN A 59 -14.47 -13.99 -3.89
C GLN A 59 -14.24 -12.57 -4.42
N GLU A 60 -14.98 -11.62 -3.85
CA GLU A 60 -14.76 -10.18 -3.98
C GLU A 60 -14.18 -9.67 -2.67
N ILE A 61 -13.00 -9.06 -2.70
CA ILE A 61 -12.27 -8.65 -1.49
C ILE A 61 -11.96 -7.16 -1.55
N LEU A 62 -12.34 -6.44 -0.49
CA LEU A 62 -11.81 -5.09 -0.27
C LEU A 62 -10.33 -5.16 0.11
N VAL A 63 -9.45 -4.75 -0.81
CA VAL A 63 -8.01 -4.73 -0.57
C VAL A 63 -7.62 -3.54 0.30
N VAL A 64 -8.03 -2.32 -0.07
CA VAL A 64 -7.69 -1.08 0.65
C VAL A 64 -8.75 -0.01 0.42
N GLN A 65 -9.02 0.77 1.47
CA GLN A 65 -9.77 2.03 1.39
C GLN A 65 -8.91 3.13 2.02
N LYS A 66 -8.46 4.09 1.21
CA LYS A 66 -7.60 5.19 1.67
C LYS A 66 -7.86 6.48 0.90
N GLY A 67 -7.55 7.61 1.52
CA GLY A 67 -7.31 8.85 0.80
C GLY A 67 -6.06 8.72 -0.07
N LEU A 68 -6.11 9.31 -1.26
CA LEU A 68 -4.95 9.38 -2.14
C LEU A 68 -3.92 10.35 -1.55
N TYR A 69 -2.66 9.91 -1.49
CA TYR A 69 -1.54 10.76 -1.14
C TYR A 69 -1.09 11.56 -2.37
N LYS A 70 -0.35 12.66 -2.16
CA LYS A 70 0.26 13.42 -3.26
C LYS A 70 1.07 12.51 -4.20
N SER A 71 1.78 11.53 -3.64
CA SER A 71 2.55 10.57 -4.44
C SER A 71 1.72 9.66 -5.34
N ASP A 72 0.42 9.52 -5.07
CA ASP A 72 -0.47 8.69 -5.88
C ASP A 72 -1.07 9.46 -7.06
N THR A 73 -1.08 10.80 -7.00
CA THR A 73 -1.71 11.69 -7.98
C THR A 73 -0.71 12.50 -8.80
N GLU A 74 0.56 12.53 -8.37
CA GLU A 74 1.64 13.22 -9.09
C GLU A 74 1.93 12.51 -10.43
N PRO A 75 1.76 13.18 -11.59
CA PRO A 75 1.91 12.55 -12.91
C PRO A 75 3.28 11.91 -13.16
N GLN A 76 4.31 12.39 -12.47
CA GLN A 76 5.69 11.91 -12.64
C GLN A 76 5.96 10.59 -11.90
N GLN A 77 5.04 10.18 -11.01
CA GLN A 77 5.25 9.04 -10.13
C GLN A 77 4.51 7.79 -10.60
N SER A 78 3.45 7.96 -11.41
CA SER A 78 2.63 6.91 -12.06
C SER A 78 2.41 5.66 -11.21
N ARG A 79 2.16 5.85 -9.90
CA ARG A 79 2.00 4.75 -8.95
C ARG A 79 0.84 4.98 -8.02
N LEU A 80 0.14 3.90 -7.66
CA LEU A 80 -0.77 3.87 -6.53
C LEU A 80 -0.16 3.00 -5.42
N SER A 81 0.16 3.61 -4.29
CA SER A 81 0.73 2.93 -3.14
C SER A 81 -0.33 2.25 -2.28
N ILE A 82 -0.12 1.00 -1.90
CA ILE A 82 -0.99 0.25 -0.97
C ILE A 82 -0.12 -0.18 0.22
N PRO A 83 -0.03 0.65 1.28
CA PRO A 83 0.75 0.31 2.46
C PRO A 83 0.27 -1.02 3.07
N LEU A 84 1.19 -1.92 3.42
CA LEU A 84 0.84 -3.25 3.92
C LEU A 84 -0.09 -3.18 5.16
N ASN A 85 0.13 -2.19 6.03
CA ASN A 85 -0.67 -2.00 7.25
C ASN A 85 -2.11 -1.49 6.98
N SER A 86 -2.41 -1.08 5.75
CA SER A 86 -3.75 -0.65 5.33
C SER A 86 -4.52 -1.71 4.54
N VAL A 87 -3.88 -2.85 4.24
CA VAL A 87 -4.55 -3.97 3.58
C VAL A 87 -5.54 -4.61 4.57
N VAL A 88 -6.78 -4.81 4.13
CA VAL A 88 -7.87 -5.32 4.98
C VAL A 88 -8.14 -6.81 4.75
N GLY A 89 -7.89 -7.32 3.53
CA GLY A 89 -8.10 -8.72 3.17
C GLY A 89 -6.88 -9.37 2.53
N GLU A 90 -6.83 -10.70 2.61
CA GLU A 90 -5.80 -11.48 1.91
C GLU A 90 -6.19 -11.64 0.44
N PHE A 91 -5.45 -10.95 -0.43
CA PHE A 91 -5.75 -10.90 -1.87
C PHE A 91 -4.70 -11.60 -2.73
N LEU A 92 -3.59 -12.04 -2.12
CA LEU A 92 -2.52 -12.76 -2.82
C LEU A 92 -2.37 -14.17 -2.26
N LYS A 93 -2.17 -15.13 -3.15
CA LYS A 93 -1.73 -16.48 -2.80
C LYS A 93 -0.29 -16.42 -2.30
N ASP A 94 0.11 -17.39 -1.48
CA ASP A 94 1.47 -17.42 -0.94
C ASP A 94 2.54 -17.54 -2.04
N GLU A 95 2.23 -18.24 -3.12
CA GLU A 95 3.07 -18.32 -4.32
C GLU A 95 3.28 -16.95 -4.97
N GLU A 96 2.24 -16.13 -5.06
CA GLU A 96 2.29 -14.77 -5.61
C GLU A 96 3.09 -13.84 -4.70
N LYS A 97 2.92 -13.95 -3.38
CA LYS A 97 3.73 -13.20 -2.40
C LYS A 97 5.21 -13.52 -2.51
N VAL A 98 5.55 -14.81 -2.68
CA VAL A 98 6.92 -15.28 -2.87
C VAL A 98 7.47 -14.81 -4.22
N HIS A 99 6.66 -14.85 -5.28
CA HIS A 99 7.04 -14.35 -6.59
C HIS A 99 7.41 -12.86 -6.52
N LEU A 100 6.58 -12.02 -5.91
CA LEU A 100 6.83 -10.58 -5.75
C LEU A 100 8.06 -10.23 -4.88
N LEU A 101 8.62 -11.20 -4.16
CA LEU A 101 9.89 -11.03 -3.42
C LEU A 101 11.13 -11.37 -4.26
N LYS A 102 10.95 -12.10 -5.37
CA LYS A 102 12.07 -12.50 -6.22
C LYS A 102 12.65 -11.28 -6.94
N ARG A 103 13.94 -11.40 -7.27
CA ARG A 103 14.63 -10.44 -8.11
C ARG A 103 15.24 -11.12 -9.31
N PHE A 104 15.08 -10.50 -10.46
CA PHE A 104 15.75 -10.88 -11.70
C PHE A 104 16.51 -9.67 -12.23
N ASN A 105 17.79 -9.85 -12.52
CA ASN A 105 18.71 -8.78 -12.94
C ASN A 105 18.68 -7.54 -12.01
N GLY A 106 18.57 -7.76 -10.70
CA GLY A 106 18.52 -6.72 -9.68
C GLY A 106 17.19 -5.97 -9.56
N LYS A 107 16.20 -6.25 -10.43
CA LYS A 107 14.85 -5.68 -10.39
C LYS A 107 13.91 -6.61 -9.64
N LEU A 108 13.00 -6.04 -8.85
CA LEU A 108 11.92 -6.80 -8.22
C LEU A 108 10.96 -7.30 -9.29
N GLU A 109 10.54 -8.55 -9.15
CA GLU A 109 9.48 -9.12 -9.97
C GLU A 109 8.15 -8.39 -9.77
N HIS A 110 7.27 -8.57 -10.75
CA HIS A 110 5.95 -7.97 -10.77
C HIS A 110 4.94 -8.98 -11.30
N ILE A 111 3.68 -8.77 -10.95
CA ILE A 111 2.55 -9.51 -11.53
C ILE A 111 1.76 -8.50 -12.35
N SER A 112 1.58 -8.76 -13.66
CA SER A 112 0.67 -7.96 -14.47
C SER A 112 -0.76 -8.33 -14.11
N VAL A 113 -1.55 -7.33 -13.70
CA VAL A 113 -2.94 -7.49 -13.29
C VAL A 113 -3.84 -6.56 -14.11
N PRO A 114 -5.03 -7.01 -14.53
CA PRO A 114 -6.02 -6.12 -15.10
C PRO A 114 -6.58 -5.19 -14.02
N ILE A 115 -6.86 -3.95 -14.38
CA ILE A 115 -7.57 -2.98 -13.55
C ILE A 115 -8.78 -2.45 -14.32
N ILE A 116 -9.85 -2.17 -13.58
CA ILE A 116 -11.02 -1.45 -14.06
C ILE A 116 -10.98 -0.09 -13.37
N ASP A 117 -10.87 0.99 -14.15
CA ASP A 117 -10.85 2.34 -13.61
C ASP A 117 -12.27 2.83 -13.24
N PRO A 118 -12.41 4.01 -12.61
CA PRO A 118 -13.72 4.55 -12.24
C PRO A 118 -14.69 4.80 -13.41
N LEU A 119 -14.19 4.85 -14.65
CA LEU A 119 -14.97 5.02 -15.88
C LEU A 119 -15.23 3.68 -16.60
N LEU A 120 -14.98 2.55 -15.92
CA LEU A 120 -15.07 1.18 -16.45
C LEU A 120 -14.08 0.87 -17.59
N ILE A 121 -13.05 1.69 -17.76
CA ILE A 121 -11.97 1.44 -18.72
C ILE A 121 -11.07 0.35 -18.15
N ARG A 122 -10.79 -0.65 -18.98
CA ARG A 122 -9.92 -1.78 -18.64
C ARG A 122 -8.51 -1.48 -19.10
N ASP A 123 -7.57 -1.60 -18.17
CA ASP A 123 -6.15 -1.48 -18.48
C ASP A 123 -5.35 -2.57 -17.74
N LYS A 124 -4.04 -2.62 -17.98
CA LYS A 124 -3.11 -3.50 -17.29
C LYS A 124 -2.10 -2.68 -16.52
N VAL A 125 -1.92 -3.05 -15.26
CA VAL A 125 -0.92 -2.45 -14.38
C VAL A 125 -0.02 -3.52 -13.79
N ASP A 126 1.17 -3.11 -13.39
CA ASP A 126 2.10 -3.97 -12.69
C ASP A 126 1.88 -3.86 -11.19
N LEU A 127 1.58 -4.98 -10.54
CA LEU A 127 1.62 -5.11 -9.09
C LEU A 127 3.03 -5.47 -8.63
N ARG A 128 3.59 -4.64 -7.75
CA ARG A 128 4.94 -4.81 -7.17
C ARG A 128 4.88 -4.80 -5.65
N ARG A 129 5.74 -5.56 -4.99
CA ARG A 129 5.96 -5.48 -3.54
C ARG A 129 7.25 -4.74 -3.25
N TRP A 130 7.15 -3.57 -2.63
CA TRP A 130 8.31 -2.70 -2.39
C TRP A 130 8.68 -2.64 -0.90
N PRO A 131 9.84 -3.21 -0.51
CA PRO A 131 10.42 -2.99 0.83
C PRO A 131 11.09 -1.61 0.90
N MET A 132 10.62 -0.76 1.80
CA MET A 132 11.14 0.59 2.05
C MET A 132 11.95 0.61 3.35
N LYS A 133 13.26 0.85 3.24
CA LYS A 133 14.13 1.06 4.39
C LYS A 133 13.89 2.44 4.98
N LYS A 134 13.59 2.49 6.28
CA LYS A 134 13.45 3.74 7.02
C LYS A 134 14.78 4.14 7.65
N SER A 135 14.93 5.43 7.93
CA SER A 135 16.11 6.00 8.60
C SER A 135 16.38 5.42 10.00
N ASN A 136 15.34 4.89 10.66
CA ASN A 136 15.45 4.24 11.96
C ASN A 136 15.82 2.75 11.87
N GLY A 137 16.27 2.27 10.71
CA GLY A 137 16.65 0.88 10.48
C GLY A 137 15.48 -0.09 10.33
N LYS A 138 14.23 0.35 10.54
CA LYS A 138 13.05 -0.48 10.31
C LYS A 138 12.73 -0.55 8.82
N GLU A 139 12.16 -1.66 8.40
CA GLU A 139 11.59 -1.79 7.06
C GLU A 139 10.07 -1.62 7.12
N SER A 140 9.50 -0.97 6.11
CA SER A 140 8.06 -1.02 5.85
C SER A 140 7.81 -1.51 4.44
N VAL A 141 6.74 -2.26 4.26
CA VAL A 141 6.38 -2.79 2.94
C VAL A 141 5.16 -2.05 2.42
N SER A 142 5.16 -1.77 1.12
CA SER A 142 3.99 -1.32 0.38
C SER A 142 3.85 -2.15 -0.87
N TYR A 143 2.63 -2.50 -1.25
CA TYR A 143 2.37 -2.85 -2.65
C TYR A 143 2.30 -1.57 -3.47
N MET A 144 2.62 -1.66 -4.75
CA MET A 144 2.51 -0.55 -5.71
C MET A 144 1.87 -1.08 -6.98
N LEU A 145 0.85 -0.37 -7.46
CA LEU A 145 0.34 -0.52 -8.82
C LEU A 145 1.01 0.55 -9.67
N THR A 146 1.69 0.15 -10.74
CA THR A 146 2.34 1.08 -11.68
C THR A 146 1.78 0.89 -13.08
N GLY A 147 1.45 2.00 -13.74
CA GLY A 147 1.06 2.00 -15.15
C GLY A 147 2.23 1.67 -16.07
N ASN A 148 1.96 1.04 -17.20
CA ASN A 148 2.93 0.70 -18.25
C ASN A 148 2.99 1.74 -19.36
#